data_AF-A0A0Q7VLB5-F1
#
_entry.id   AF-A0A0Q7VLB5-F1
#
_cell.length_a   1.000
_cell.length_b   1.000
_cell.length_c   1.000
_cell.angle_alpha   90.00
_cell.angle_beta   90.00
_cell.angle_gamma   90.00
#
_symmetry.space_group_name_H-M   'P 1'
#
loop_
_entity.id
_entity.type
_entity.pdbx_description
1 polymer ?
#
loop_
_entity_poly.entity_id
_entity_poly.type
_entity_poly.pdbx_seq_one_letter_code
_entity_poly.pdbx_strand_id
1 'polypeptide(L)'
;MRKTSAVLATLSLAVLALSGCAAAPSFAGATCDRDAASTASVADSVTVEGDIGDAPDVKVFAPVKAKESGFADVVTGDGRVLTSTSQPMVLDISFYGGEDGKQIYASEYNGDASRVHSISYWAERSPGLEAVLECATGGSRVVATLTPEDFGPNNVEAFGLADDENVVAVIDVLDVYRARAEGASQFNDARGMPTVVRAPDGTPGVIIPDSAAPTSAQKQTLIKGDGEKVEKGSTIVTNIMAVGWDDKTVSTTTWGAEPNIGLAAKELVGATVGSQVLVVAPAADGNPATAIVVDILGIVPVPAP
;
A
#
# COMPACT_ATOMS: atom_id res chain seq x y z
N MET A 1 10.02 -1.12 -71.56
CA MET A 1 8.81 -1.54 -70.80
C MET A 1 8.99 -2.96 -70.28
N ARG A 2 9.28 -3.14 -68.98
CA ARG A 2 8.72 -4.18 -68.10
C ARG A 2 9.34 -4.00 -66.70
N LYS A 3 8.46 -3.98 -65.71
CA LYS A 3 8.63 -3.40 -64.39
C LYS A 3 9.26 -4.40 -63.42
N THR A 4 10.21 -3.92 -62.63
CA THR A 4 10.77 -4.56 -61.45
C THR A 4 9.74 -4.55 -60.31
N SER A 5 9.37 -5.72 -59.78
CA SER A 5 8.59 -5.84 -58.54
C SER A 5 8.88 -7.21 -57.95
N ALA A 6 9.67 -7.27 -56.88
CA ALA A 6 9.66 -8.36 -55.87
C ALA A 6 10.83 -8.25 -54.88
N VAL A 7 10.98 -7.14 -54.15
CA VAL A 7 11.71 -7.14 -52.86
C VAL A 7 11.15 -5.97 -52.06
N LEU A 8 10.33 -6.21 -51.04
CA LEU A 8 9.95 -5.32 -49.91
C LEU A 8 8.60 -5.78 -49.33
N ALA A 9 8.56 -6.93 -48.63
CA ALA A 9 7.35 -7.32 -47.89
C ALA A 9 7.60 -8.38 -46.79
N THR A 10 8.70 -8.33 -46.04
CA THR A 10 8.94 -9.33 -44.96
C THR A 10 9.48 -8.73 -43.65
N LEU A 11 9.22 -7.45 -43.34
CA LEU A 11 9.76 -6.79 -42.14
C LEU A 11 8.70 -6.03 -41.32
N SER A 12 7.47 -6.54 -41.24
CA SER A 12 6.37 -5.82 -40.57
C SER A 12 5.55 -6.64 -39.57
N LEU A 13 5.95 -7.88 -39.24
CA LEU A 13 5.13 -8.76 -38.39
C LEU A 13 5.91 -9.32 -37.17
N ALA A 14 6.55 -8.44 -36.39
CA ALA A 14 7.20 -8.82 -35.14
C ALA A 14 7.01 -7.77 -34.02
N VAL A 15 5.83 -7.17 -33.92
CA VAL A 15 5.51 -6.16 -32.88
C VAL A 15 4.31 -6.56 -32.00
N LEU A 16 3.79 -7.78 -32.11
CA LEU A 16 2.67 -8.23 -31.28
C LEU A 16 3.06 -9.45 -30.46
N ALA A 17 2.79 -9.37 -29.16
CA ALA A 17 3.03 -10.34 -28.10
C ALA A 17 4.43 -10.31 -27.44
N LEU A 18 4.83 -9.13 -26.95
CA LEU A 18 5.52 -9.05 -25.66
C LEU A 18 4.49 -8.73 -24.55
N SER A 19 3.34 -9.42 -24.54
CA SER A 19 2.53 -9.52 -23.34
C SER A 19 3.31 -10.42 -22.39
N GLY A 20 4.25 -9.82 -21.65
CA GLY A 20 4.87 -10.49 -20.53
C GLY A 20 3.75 -11.06 -19.67
N CYS A 21 3.85 -12.34 -19.32
CA CYS A 21 3.01 -12.93 -18.28
C CYS A 21 3.28 -12.15 -16.99
N ALA A 22 2.55 -11.05 -16.77
CA ALA A 22 2.41 -10.50 -15.44
C ALA A 22 1.70 -11.59 -14.64
N ALA A 23 2.40 -12.15 -13.65
CA ALA A 23 1.78 -13.05 -12.71
C ALA A 23 0.58 -12.33 -12.09
N ALA A 24 -0.54 -13.04 -11.98
CA ALA A 24 -1.71 -12.49 -11.30
C ALA A 24 -1.31 -12.03 -9.88
N PRO A 25 -1.85 -10.92 -9.39
CA PRO A 25 -1.60 -10.47 -8.03
C PRO A 25 -1.97 -11.58 -7.04
N SER A 26 -1.19 -11.68 -5.98
CA SER A 26 -1.40 -12.68 -4.94
C SER A 26 -1.24 -12.05 -3.57
N PHE A 27 -2.04 -12.50 -2.61
CA PHE A 27 -1.94 -12.16 -1.21
C PHE A 27 -1.58 -13.42 -0.42
N ALA A 28 -0.54 -13.36 0.41
CA ALA A 28 -0.04 -14.52 1.17
C ALA A 28 0.18 -15.81 0.34
N GLY A 29 0.49 -15.67 -0.96
CA GLY A 29 0.71 -16.80 -1.88
C GLY A 29 -0.55 -17.37 -2.55
N ALA A 30 -1.74 -16.89 -2.18
CA ALA A 30 -2.99 -17.20 -2.88
C ALA A 30 -3.25 -16.16 -3.98
N THR A 31 -3.72 -16.60 -5.15
CA THR A 31 -4.11 -15.66 -6.22
C THR A 31 -5.30 -14.84 -5.77
N CYS A 32 -5.28 -13.55 -6.04
CA CYS A 32 -6.40 -12.66 -5.75
C CYS A 32 -7.59 -12.97 -6.67
N ASP A 33 -8.69 -13.44 -6.08
CA ASP A 33 -9.98 -13.67 -6.75
C ASP A 33 -11.10 -13.17 -5.84
N ARG A 34 -11.34 -11.86 -5.88
CA ARG A 34 -12.33 -11.18 -5.01
C ARG A 34 -13.77 -11.49 -5.40
N ASP A 35 -14.03 -11.72 -6.69
CA ASP A 35 -15.36 -12.11 -7.16
C ASP A 35 -15.78 -13.46 -6.58
N ALA A 36 -14.87 -14.44 -6.54
CA ALA A 36 -15.14 -15.74 -5.92
C ALA A 36 -15.26 -15.67 -4.39
N ALA A 37 -14.56 -14.73 -3.75
CA ALA A 37 -14.61 -14.50 -2.30
C ALA A 37 -15.79 -13.62 -1.85
N SER A 38 -16.44 -12.93 -2.79
CA SER A 38 -17.51 -11.98 -2.50
C SER A 38 -18.81 -12.68 -2.07
N THR A 39 -19.51 -12.07 -1.11
CA THR A 39 -20.81 -12.52 -0.61
C THR A 39 -21.92 -11.64 -1.20
N ALA A 40 -22.65 -12.16 -2.20
CA ALA A 40 -23.71 -11.42 -2.90
C ALA A 40 -24.77 -10.81 -1.97
N SER A 41 -25.14 -11.50 -0.87
CA SER A 41 -26.11 -10.97 0.09
C SER A 41 -25.62 -9.72 0.83
N VAL A 42 -24.31 -9.47 0.88
CA VAL A 42 -23.74 -8.22 1.44
C VAL A 42 -23.99 -7.06 0.48
N ALA A 43 -23.78 -7.25 -0.82
CA ALA A 43 -24.11 -6.24 -1.83
C ALA A 43 -25.62 -5.92 -1.83
N ASP A 44 -26.47 -6.94 -1.74
CA ASP A 44 -27.93 -6.78 -1.71
C ASP A 44 -28.46 -6.11 -0.43
N SER A 45 -27.61 -5.97 0.61
CA SER A 45 -27.99 -5.36 1.90
C SER A 45 -27.96 -3.83 1.89
N VAL A 46 -27.43 -3.23 0.83
CA VAL A 46 -27.31 -1.76 0.72
C VAL A 46 -27.59 -1.26 -0.68
N THR A 47 -27.97 0.01 -0.78
CA THR A 47 -27.74 0.81 -1.98
C THR A 47 -26.68 1.85 -1.63
N VAL A 48 -25.69 2.02 -2.49
CA VAL A 48 -24.64 3.02 -2.32
C VAL A 48 -24.50 3.81 -3.61
N GLU A 49 -24.72 5.12 -3.53
CA GLU A 49 -24.63 6.05 -4.65
C GLU A 49 -23.61 7.17 -4.35
N GLY A 50 -23.07 7.77 -5.40
CA GLY A 50 -22.04 8.81 -5.32
C GLY A 50 -20.68 8.33 -5.81
N ASP A 51 -19.82 9.30 -6.13
CA ASP A 51 -18.47 9.04 -6.64
C ASP A 51 -17.55 8.51 -5.53
N ILE A 52 -16.45 7.84 -5.92
CA ILE A 52 -15.45 7.33 -4.97
C ILE A 52 -14.73 8.51 -4.31
N GLY A 53 -14.63 8.49 -2.98
CA GLY A 53 -13.95 9.53 -2.19
C GLY A 53 -14.82 10.74 -1.84
N ASP A 54 -16.00 10.85 -2.43
CA ASP A 54 -17.06 11.73 -1.93
C ASP A 54 -17.92 10.98 -0.92
N ALA A 55 -18.53 11.69 0.04
CA ALA A 55 -19.44 11.10 1.00
C ALA A 55 -20.64 10.45 0.27
N PRO A 56 -20.79 9.12 0.31
CA PRO A 56 -21.82 8.44 -0.48
C PRO A 56 -23.21 8.59 0.16
N ASP A 57 -24.25 8.52 -0.67
CA ASP A 57 -25.63 8.29 -0.20
C ASP A 57 -25.81 6.78 0.01
N VAL A 58 -25.97 6.38 1.27
CA VAL A 58 -26.04 4.97 1.67
C VAL A 58 -27.40 4.69 2.28
N LYS A 59 -28.09 3.70 1.71
CA LYS A 59 -29.31 3.13 2.26
C LYS A 59 -29.09 1.68 2.63
N VAL A 60 -29.08 1.38 3.92
CA VAL A 60 -29.03 0.01 4.44
C VAL A 60 -30.44 -0.58 4.52
N PHE A 61 -30.62 -1.80 4.00
CA PHE A 61 -31.87 -2.57 4.08
C PHE A 61 -31.93 -3.38 5.39
N ALA A 62 -32.17 -2.68 6.48
CA ALA A 62 -32.22 -3.28 7.81
C ALA A 62 -33.48 -4.15 8.05
N PRO A 63 -33.41 -5.20 8.91
CA PRO A 63 -32.21 -5.60 9.66
C PRO A 63 -31.24 -6.46 8.81
N VAL A 64 -29.94 -6.20 8.94
CA VAL A 64 -28.87 -6.97 8.30
C VAL A 64 -28.38 -8.06 9.26
N LYS A 65 -28.77 -9.30 8.99
CA LYS A 65 -28.43 -10.47 9.80
C LYS A 65 -27.50 -11.41 9.04
N ALA A 66 -26.31 -11.59 9.58
CA ALA A 66 -25.26 -12.49 9.11
C ALA A 66 -24.64 -13.19 10.33
N LYS A 67 -24.18 -14.43 10.14
CA LYS A 67 -23.48 -15.21 11.18
C LYS A 67 -21.97 -15.07 11.12
N GLU A 68 -21.46 -14.67 9.96
CA GLU A 68 -20.05 -14.50 9.64
C GLU A 68 -19.92 -13.18 8.89
N SER A 69 -18.77 -12.54 9.03
CA SER A 69 -18.48 -11.35 8.26
C SER A 69 -18.25 -11.69 6.79
N GLY A 70 -18.51 -10.73 5.92
CA GLY A 70 -18.30 -10.90 4.49
C GLY A 70 -18.29 -9.56 3.79
N PHE A 71 -17.83 -9.55 2.54
CA PHE A 71 -17.74 -8.35 1.75
C PHE A 71 -18.26 -8.54 0.33
N ALA A 72 -18.54 -7.42 -0.32
CA ALA A 72 -18.72 -7.36 -1.75
C ALA A 72 -18.15 -6.06 -2.31
N ASP A 73 -17.43 -6.17 -3.43
CA ASP A 73 -17.00 -5.01 -4.18
C ASP A 73 -18.18 -4.52 -5.02
N VAL A 74 -18.77 -3.40 -4.63
CA VAL A 74 -19.87 -2.78 -5.38
C VAL A 74 -19.34 -1.87 -6.49
N VAL A 75 -18.08 -1.46 -6.38
CA VAL A 75 -17.28 -0.88 -7.45
C VAL A 75 -15.90 -1.50 -7.39
N THR A 76 -15.43 -2.08 -8.49
CA THR A 76 -14.07 -2.59 -8.62
C THR A 76 -13.18 -1.54 -9.27
N GLY A 77 -12.15 -1.10 -8.56
CA GLY A 77 -11.17 -0.16 -9.09
C GLY A 77 -10.12 -0.83 -9.97
N ASP A 78 -9.55 -0.06 -10.90
CA ASP A 78 -8.43 -0.50 -11.75
C ASP A 78 -7.05 -0.13 -11.18
N GLY A 79 -7.02 0.39 -9.95
CA GLY A 79 -5.80 0.80 -9.25
C GLY A 79 -4.97 -0.38 -8.78
N ARG A 80 -3.90 -0.07 -8.05
CA ARG A 80 -3.01 -1.10 -7.52
C ARG A 80 -3.74 -1.99 -6.51
N VAL A 81 -3.41 -3.28 -6.55
CA VAL A 81 -3.94 -4.30 -5.66
C VAL A 81 -3.18 -4.28 -4.32
N LEU A 82 -3.92 -4.45 -3.22
CA LEU A 82 -3.35 -4.77 -1.90
C LEU A 82 -2.88 -6.22 -1.86
N THR A 83 -1.60 -6.42 -1.61
CA THR A 83 -0.90 -7.73 -1.69
C THR A 83 -0.16 -8.09 -0.40
N SER A 84 -0.16 -7.19 0.58
CA SER A 84 0.46 -7.36 1.89
C SER A 84 -0.32 -6.57 2.95
N THR A 85 -0.31 -7.07 4.18
CA THR A 85 -0.98 -6.42 5.31
C THR A 85 -0.35 -5.09 5.71
N SER A 86 0.94 -4.88 5.41
CA SER A 86 1.69 -3.65 5.68
C SER A 86 1.75 -2.70 4.47
N GLN A 87 1.06 -3.03 3.37
CA GLN A 87 1.04 -2.19 2.18
C GLN A 87 0.30 -0.87 2.47
N PRO A 88 0.89 0.30 2.13
CA PRO A 88 0.25 1.58 2.40
C PRO A 88 -0.93 1.84 1.46
N MET A 89 -2.00 2.38 2.00
CA MET A 89 -3.19 2.82 1.25
C MET A 89 -3.86 4.02 1.93
N VAL A 90 -4.69 4.73 1.17
CA VAL A 90 -5.61 5.73 1.67
C VAL A 90 -7.02 5.19 1.50
N LEU A 91 -7.84 5.29 2.53
CA LEU A 91 -9.25 4.93 2.45
C LEU A 91 -10.14 5.89 3.22
N ASP A 92 -11.39 5.97 2.78
CA ASP A 92 -12.52 6.52 3.52
C ASP A 92 -13.48 5.41 3.92
N ILE A 93 -14.14 5.59 5.06
CA ILE A 93 -14.96 4.52 5.66
C ILE A 93 -16.15 5.11 6.41
N SER A 94 -17.31 4.50 6.19
CA SER A 94 -18.53 4.76 6.95
C SER A 94 -19.07 3.47 7.55
N PHE A 95 -19.63 3.57 8.76
CA PHE A 95 -20.26 2.47 9.48
C PHE A 95 -21.73 2.76 9.72
N TYR A 96 -22.57 1.75 9.56
CA TYR A 96 -24.02 1.82 9.74
C TYR A 96 -24.50 0.66 10.64
N GLY A 97 -25.47 0.93 11.50
CA GLY A 97 -26.08 -0.08 12.37
C GLY A 97 -26.86 -1.09 11.54
N GLY A 98 -26.65 -2.37 11.79
CA GLY A 98 -27.36 -3.44 11.09
C GLY A 98 -28.82 -3.55 11.50
N GLU A 99 -29.22 -3.09 12.69
CA GLU A 99 -30.62 -3.17 13.14
C GLU A 99 -31.54 -2.12 12.52
N ASP A 100 -31.05 -0.89 12.38
CA ASP A 100 -31.86 0.26 11.97
C ASP A 100 -31.34 1.00 10.74
N GLY A 101 -30.16 0.62 10.23
CA GLY A 101 -29.53 1.20 9.05
C GLY A 101 -28.98 2.61 9.26
N LYS A 102 -28.95 3.13 10.49
CA LYS A 102 -28.47 4.49 10.75
C LYS A 102 -26.95 4.55 10.69
N GLN A 103 -26.43 5.65 10.17
CA GLN A 103 -25.01 5.94 10.19
C GLN A 103 -24.52 6.12 11.63
N ILE A 104 -23.52 5.32 12.00
CA ILE A 104 -22.81 5.37 13.28
C ILE A 104 -21.62 6.31 13.17
N TYR A 105 -20.88 6.19 12.07
CA TYR A 105 -19.64 6.91 11.83
C TYR A 105 -19.43 7.11 10.33
N ALA A 106 -18.74 8.19 9.98
CA ALA A 106 -18.19 8.43 8.66
C ALA A 106 -16.85 9.15 8.84
N SER A 107 -15.87 8.81 8.00
CA SER A 107 -14.69 9.65 7.82
C SER A 107 -15.08 10.99 7.20
N GLU A 108 -14.12 11.91 7.08
CA GLU A 108 -14.41 13.28 6.65
C GLU A 108 -14.70 13.41 5.15
N TYR A 109 -14.38 12.40 4.33
CA TYR A 109 -14.53 12.44 2.86
C TYR A 109 -13.99 13.74 2.26
N ASN A 110 -12.79 14.13 2.71
CA ASN A 110 -12.19 15.43 2.43
C ASN A 110 -11.04 15.33 1.41
N GLY A 111 -10.80 14.14 0.85
CA GLY A 111 -9.70 13.89 -0.09
C GLY A 111 -8.30 14.01 0.52
N ASP A 112 -8.16 13.95 1.84
CA ASP A 112 -6.85 14.01 2.49
C ASP A 112 -6.03 12.73 2.25
N ALA A 113 -5.19 12.79 1.21
CA ALA A 113 -4.30 11.70 0.83
C ALA A 113 -3.15 11.46 1.83
N SER A 114 -3.00 12.28 2.87
CA SER A 114 -1.97 12.10 3.89
C SER A 114 -2.33 11.06 4.96
N ARG A 115 -3.60 10.62 5.00
CA ARG A 115 -4.11 9.56 5.90
C ARG A 115 -3.73 8.15 5.41
N VAL A 116 -2.44 7.93 5.20
CA VAL A 116 -1.92 6.66 4.69
C VAL A 116 -1.76 5.68 5.86
N HIS A 117 -2.41 4.52 5.72
CA HIS A 117 -2.36 3.43 6.70
C HIS A 117 -2.27 2.08 5.98
N SER A 118 -1.96 1.03 6.73
CA SER A 118 -1.92 -0.34 6.24
C SER A 118 -3.15 -1.16 6.64
N ILE A 119 -3.32 -2.36 6.08
CA ILE A 119 -4.41 -3.27 6.49
C ILE A 119 -4.26 -3.60 7.98
N SER A 120 -3.04 -3.88 8.45
CA SER A 120 -2.79 -4.19 9.86
C SER A 120 -3.28 -3.08 10.81
N TYR A 121 -3.09 -1.80 10.45
CA TYR A 121 -3.60 -0.67 11.24
C TYR A 121 -5.13 -0.69 11.36
N TRP A 122 -5.84 -1.03 10.28
CA TRP A 122 -7.30 -1.10 10.28
C TRP A 122 -7.81 -2.35 11.01
N ALA A 123 -7.12 -3.48 10.85
CA ALA A 123 -7.43 -4.73 11.52
C ALA A 123 -7.29 -4.63 13.05
N GLU A 124 -6.30 -3.86 13.55
CA GLU A 124 -6.16 -3.57 14.98
C GLU A 124 -7.38 -2.83 15.56
N ARG A 125 -8.10 -2.08 14.73
CA ARG A 125 -9.31 -1.32 15.14
C ARG A 125 -10.58 -2.12 14.96
N SER A 126 -10.69 -2.87 13.86
CA SER A 126 -11.80 -3.75 13.54
C SER A 126 -11.22 -4.99 12.85
N PRO A 127 -11.10 -6.13 13.55
CA PRO A 127 -10.43 -7.33 13.05
C PRO A 127 -10.91 -7.80 11.68
N GLY A 128 -12.21 -7.71 11.40
CA GLY A 128 -12.78 -8.14 10.12
C GLY A 128 -12.31 -7.34 8.92
N LEU A 129 -11.78 -6.12 9.12
CA LEU A 129 -11.28 -5.31 8.01
C LEU A 129 -10.07 -5.92 7.31
N GLU A 130 -9.34 -6.83 7.96
CA GLU A 130 -8.24 -7.55 7.29
C GLU A 130 -8.76 -8.31 6.07
N ALA A 131 -9.63 -9.29 6.28
CA ALA A 131 -10.20 -10.11 5.22
C ALA A 131 -11.01 -9.28 4.19
N VAL A 132 -11.67 -8.21 4.62
CA VAL A 132 -12.41 -7.30 3.73
C VAL A 132 -11.49 -6.61 2.72
N LEU A 133 -10.28 -6.20 3.14
CA LEU A 133 -9.35 -5.39 2.35
C LEU A 133 -8.33 -6.22 1.55
N GLU A 134 -8.12 -7.50 1.88
CA GLU A 134 -7.20 -8.38 1.16
C GLU A 134 -7.48 -8.38 -0.36
N CYS A 135 -6.47 -8.12 -1.19
CA CYS A 135 -6.62 -8.03 -2.65
C CYS A 135 -7.50 -6.88 -3.18
N ALA A 136 -8.04 -5.99 -2.33
CA ALA A 136 -8.81 -4.86 -2.84
C ALA A 136 -7.91 -3.92 -3.67
N THR A 137 -8.47 -3.30 -4.69
CA THR A 137 -7.74 -2.37 -5.56
C THR A 137 -8.05 -0.92 -5.20
N GLY A 138 -7.07 -0.03 -5.40
CA GLY A 138 -7.31 1.41 -5.41
C GLY A 138 -8.41 1.78 -6.42
N GLY A 139 -9.30 2.69 -6.02
CA GLY A 139 -10.52 3.05 -6.73
C GLY A 139 -11.72 2.14 -6.47
N SER A 140 -11.61 1.16 -5.57
CA SER A 140 -12.75 0.28 -5.23
C SER A 140 -13.66 0.89 -4.16
N ARG A 141 -14.95 0.54 -4.25
CA ARG A 141 -15.89 0.64 -3.13
C ARG A 141 -16.28 -0.75 -2.68
N VAL A 142 -15.96 -1.05 -1.43
CA VAL A 142 -16.22 -2.32 -0.77
C VAL A 142 -17.32 -2.12 0.26
N VAL A 143 -18.35 -2.95 0.21
CA VAL A 143 -19.35 -3.07 1.29
C VAL A 143 -19.00 -4.30 2.11
N ALA A 144 -18.99 -4.17 3.43
CA ALA A 144 -18.83 -5.31 4.32
C ALA A 144 -19.97 -5.39 5.34
N THR A 145 -20.36 -6.61 5.69
CA THR A 145 -21.10 -6.88 6.92
C THR A 145 -20.10 -7.45 7.92
N LEU A 146 -20.02 -6.82 9.09
CA LEU A 146 -19.14 -7.20 10.18
C LEU A 146 -19.97 -7.72 11.36
N THR A 147 -19.60 -8.87 11.88
CA THR A 147 -20.13 -9.35 13.17
C THR A 147 -19.63 -8.46 14.31
N PRO A 148 -20.26 -8.47 15.50
CA PRO A 148 -19.75 -7.75 16.67
C PRO A 148 -18.29 -8.08 17.03
N GLU A 149 -17.88 -9.34 16.84
CA GLU A 149 -16.50 -9.80 17.06
C GLU A 149 -15.53 -9.14 16.06
N ASP A 150 -15.89 -9.15 14.78
CA ASP A 150 -15.08 -8.61 13.69
C ASP A 150 -15.11 -7.08 13.61
N PHE A 151 -16.19 -6.46 14.07
CA PHE A 151 -16.24 -5.01 14.27
C PHE A 151 -15.37 -4.59 15.46
N GLY A 152 -15.23 -5.47 16.46
CA GLY A 152 -14.37 -5.29 17.62
C GLY A 152 -15.15 -4.82 18.86
N PRO A 153 -14.96 -5.46 20.03
CA PRO A 153 -15.76 -5.20 21.23
C PRO A 153 -15.66 -3.76 21.73
N ASN A 154 -14.48 -3.13 21.58
CA ASN A 154 -14.30 -1.72 21.95
C ASN A 154 -15.17 -0.79 21.11
N ASN A 155 -15.38 -1.10 19.82
CA ASN A 155 -16.24 -0.29 18.95
C ASN A 155 -17.71 -0.53 19.26
N VAL A 156 -18.11 -1.79 19.51
CA VAL A 156 -19.47 -2.14 19.96
C VAL A 156 -19.85 -1.34 21.21
N GLU A 157 -18.97 -1.31 22.21
CA GLU A 157 -19.17 -0.53 23.43
C GLU A 157 -19.19 0.98 23.14
N ALA A 158 -18.19 1.49 22.40
CA ALA A 158 -18.05 2.93 22.13
C ALA A 158 -19.24 3.52 21.36
N PHE A 159 -19.86 2.75 20.48
CA PHE A 159 -21.02 3.16 19.69
C PHE A 159 -22.36 2.74 20.29
N GLY A 160 -22.38 2.01 21.41
CA GLY A 160 -23.59 1.60 22.11
C GLY A 160 -24.46 0.63 21.32
N LEU A 161 -23.84 -0.26 20.55
CA LEU A 161 -24.51 -1.29 19.75
C LEU A 161 -24.97 -2.45 20.62
N ALA A 162 -25.99 -3.18 20.19
CA ALA A 162 -26.38 -4.42 20.86
C ALA A 162 -25.32 -5.52 20.65
N ASP A 163 -25.20 -6.45 21.62
CA ASP A 163 -24.19 -7.52 21.61
C ASP A 163 -24.25 -8.45 20.37
N ASP A 164 -25.42 -8.52 19.70
CA ASP A 164 -25.66 -9.33 18.49
C ASP A 164 -25.93 -8.48 17.23
N GLU A 165 -25.70 -7.17 17.30
CA GLU A 165 -25.91 -6.25 16.18
C GLU A 165 -24.71 -6.26 15.23
N ASN A 166 -24.95 -6.66 13.99
CA ASN A 166 -23.96 -6.53 12.93
C ASN A 166 -23.80 -5.07 12.51
N VAL A 167 -22.63 -4.75 11.95
CA VAL A 167 -22.34 -3.44 11.37
C VAL A 167 -22.17 -3.57 9.87
N VAL A 168 -22.70 -2.62 9.12
CA VAL A 168 -22.42 -2.49 7.68
C VAL A 168 -21.34 -1.43 7.51
N ALA A 169 -20.23 -1.79 6.88
CA ALA A 169 -19.16 -0.87 6.50
C ALA A 169 -19.24 -0.57 5.01
N VAL A 170 -19.06 0.70 4.64
CA VAL A 170 -18.85 1.15 3.25
C VAL A 170 -17.46 1.76 3.20
N ILE A 171 -16.59 1.19 2.38
CA ILE A 171 -15.16 1.52 2.35
C ILE A 171 -14.78 1.92 0.93
N ASP A 172 -14.27 3.13 0.78
CA ASP A 172 -13.67 3.62 -0.45
C ASP A 172 -12.17 3.50 -0.34
N VAL A 173 -11.57 2.56 -1.09
CA VAL A 173 -10.11 2.43 -1.18
C VAL A 173 -9.65 3.46 -2.21
N LEU A 174 -9.18 4.62 -1.76
CA LEU A 174 -8.89 5.75 -2.64
C LEU A 174 -7.61 5.55 -3.45
N ASP A 175 -6.53 5.18 -2.77
CA ASP A 175 -5.23 4.94 -3.39
C ASP A 175 -4.47 3.82 -2.68
N VAL A 176 -3.65 3.10 -3.43
CA VAL A 176 -2.84 1.99 -2.93
C VAL A 176 -1.41 2.18 -3.43
N TYR A 177 -0.49 2.41 -2.49
CA TYR A 177 0.93 2.58 -2.76
C TYR A 177 1.61 1.23 -3.00
N ARG A 178 2.86 1.26 -3.46
CA ARG A 178 3.65 0.04 -3.67
C ARG A 178 3.88 -0.68 -2.34
N ALA A 179 3.81 -2.01 -2.34
CA ALA A 179 4.17 -2.83 -1.18
C ALA A 179 5.67 -2.79 -0.86
N ARG A 180 6.51 -2.56 -1.87
CA ARG A 180 7.98 -2.52 -1.79
C ARG A 180 8.59 -1.78 -2.97
N ALA A 181 9.90 -1.55 -2.93
CA ALA A 181 10.66 -1.10 -4.09
C ALA A 181 10.63 -2.13 -5.24
N GLU A 182 10.45 -1.63 -6.45
CA GLU A 182 10.34 -2.38 -7.69
C GLU A 182 10.99 -1.60 -8.82
N GLY A 183 11.86 -2.26 -9.58
CA GLY A 183 12.58 -1.63 -10.67
C GLY A 183 13.87 -2.37 -11.03
N ALA A 184 14.76 -1.68 -11.75
CA ALA A 184 16.01 -2.27 -12.20
C ALA A 184 17.04 -2.34 -11.07
N SER A 185 17.56 -3.53 -10.78
CA SER A 185 18.68 -3.69 -9.84
C SER A 185 19.90 -2.90 -10.33
N GLN A 186 20.56 -2.19 -9.41
CA GLN A 186 21.71 -1.37 -9.71
C GLN A 186 22.97 -2.02 -9.12
N PHE A 187 24.02 -2.09 -9.94
CA PHE A 187 25.32 -2.55 -9.49
C PHE A 187 26.03 -1.46 -8.69
N ASN A 188 26.56 -1.82 -7.53
CA ASN A 188 27.30 -0.92 -6.65
C ASN A 188 28.59 -1.64 -6.19
N ASP A 189 29.76 -1.01 -6.40
CA ASP A 189 31.08 -1.58 -6.07
C ASP A 189 31.90 -0.70 -5.13
N ALA A 190 31.28 0.34 -4.55
CA ALA A 190 31.98 1.23 -3.64
C ALA A 190 32.47 0.46 -2.41
N ARG A 191 33.76 0.63 -2.10
CA ARG A 191 34.41 -0.05 -0.98
C ARG A 191 33.94 0.52 0.35
N GLY A 192 33.85 -0.34 1.36
CA GLY A 192 33.49 0.07 2.73
C GLY A 192 32.02 0.44 2.92
N MET A 193 31.15 0.12 1.96
CA MET A 193 29.70 0.30 2.06
C MET A 193 29.00 -0.97 2.57
N PRO A 194 27.87 -0.86 3.27
CA PRO A 194 27.02 -1.99 3.62
C PRO A 194 26.56 -2.79 2.40
N THR A 195 26.44 -4.11 2.58
CA THR A 195 25.79 -4.99 1.60
C THR A 195 24.32 -5.16 1.98
N VAL A 196 23.43 -5.12 0.99
CA VAL A 196 21.99 -5.28 1.20
C VAL A 196 21.48 -6.46 0.38
N VAL A 197 20.86 -7.42 1.08
CA VAL A 197 20.06 -8.50 0.50
C VAL A 197 18.58 -8.24 0.77
N ARG A 198 17.67 -8.95 0.10
CA ARG A 198 16.23 -8.76 0.23
C ARG A 198 15.50 -10.09 0.31
N ALA A 199 14.52 -10.19 1.19
CA ALA A 199 13.52 -11.25 1.19
C ALA A 199 12.49 -11.05 0.05
N PRO A 200 11.63 -12.03 -0.28
CA PRO A 200 10.66 -11.92 -1.37
C PRO A 200 9.67 -10.74 -1.24
N ASP A 201 9.32 -10.38 0.00
CA ASP A 201 8.48 -9.23 0.36
C ASP A 201 9.23 -7.88 0.30
N GLY A 202 10.51 -7.88 -0.05
CA GLY A 202 11.36 -6.69 -0.13
C GLY A 202 12.08 -6.35 1.17
N THR A 203 11.80 -7.03 2.29
CA THR A 203 12.45 -6.77 3.58
C THR A 203 13.97 -6.87 3.44
N PRO A 204 14.74 -5.81 3.73
CA PRO A 204 16.17 -5.82 3.54
C PRO A 204 16.88 -6.56 4.69
N GLY A 205 17.95 -7.27 4.35
CA GLY A 205 18.99 -7.68 5.29
C GLY A 205 20.24 -6.84 5.03
N VAL A 206 20.73 -6.12 6.04
CA VAL A 206 21.87 -5.20 5.92
C VAL A 206 23.08 -5.77 6.64
N ILE A 207 24.22 -5.86 5.95
CA ILE A 207 25.50 -6.32 6.50
C ILE A 207 26.47 -5.14 6.52
N ILE A 208 26.83 -4.70 7.73
CA ILE A 208 27.81 -3.64 7.94
C ILE A 208 29.23 -4.24 7.87
N PRO A 209 30.16 -3.67 7.07
CA PRO A 209 31.54 -4.15 6.99
C PRO A 209 32.33 -3.87 8.28
N ASP A 210 33.37 -4.68 8.54
CA ASP A 210 34.33 -4.48 9.63
C ASP A 210 35.36 -3.39 9.29
N SER A 211 34.87 -2.20 8.96
CA SER A 211 35.68 -1.01 8.67
C SER A 211 35.10 0.22 9.38
N ALA A 212 35.92 1.26 9.53
CA ALA A 212 35.44 2.54 10.03
C ALA A 212 34.28 3.06 9.16
N ALA A 213 33.27 3.66 9.80
CA ALA A 213 32.18 4.31 9.10
C ALA A 213 32.70 5.46 8.21
N PRO A 214 32.05 5.72 7.07
CA PRO A 214 32.32 6.92 6.30
C PRO A 214 32.20 8.18 7.15
N THR A 215 33.13 9.12 7.00
CA THR A 215 33.12 10.42 7.69
C THR A 215 32.21 11.46 7.00
N SER A 216 31.63 11.10 5.86
CA SER A 216 30.69 11.92 5.09
C SER A 216 29.56 11.06 4.58
N ALA A 217 28.38 11.65 4.43
CA ALA A 217 27.20 10.94 3.96
C ALA A 217 27.45 10.27 2.60
N GLN A 218 27.13 8.98 2.52
CA GLN A 218 27.21 8.19 1.29
C GLN A 218 25.82 7.76 0.86
N LYS A 219 25.63 7.59 -0.45
CA LYS A 219 24.36 7.14 -1.03
C LYS A 219 24.60 6.17 -2.17
N GLN A 220 23.79 5.13 -2.22
CA GLN A 220 23.73 4.17 -3.32
C GLN A 220 22.28 3.85 -3.66
N THR A 221 21.93 3.93 -4.95
CA THR A 221 20.67 3.35 -5.42
C THR A 221 20.88 1.86 -5.59
N LEU A 222 20.06 1.02 -4.94
CA LEU A 222 20.12 -0.44 -5.01
C LEU A 222 19.13 -0.99 -6.02
N ILE A 223 17.94 -0.39 -6.06
CA ILE A 223 16.91 -0.62 -7.07
C ILE A 223 16.52 0.74 -7.61
N LYS A 224 16.51 0.89 -8.94
CA LYS A 224 16.05 2.10 -9.61
C LYS A 224 14.62 1.89 -10.06
N GLY A 225 13.69 2.54 -9.38
CA GLY A 225 12.28 2.57 -9.75
C GLY A 225 12.04 3.40 -11.02
N ASP A 226 10.85 3.26 -11.55
CA ASP A 226 10.40 3.90 -12.79
C ASP A 226 9.27 4.92 -12.57
N GLY A 227 8.86 5.14 -11.30
CA GLY A 227 7.81 6.09 -10.96
C GLY A 227 8.26 7.54 -10.96
N GLU A 228 7.38 8.40 -10.46
CA GLU A 228 7.60 9.84 -10.37
C GLU A 228 8.88 10.19 -9.59
N LYS A 229 9.54 11.26 -10.02
CA LYS A 229 10.77 11.74 -9.40
C LYS A 229 10.44 12.50 -8.12
N VAL A 230 11.08 12.12 -7.02
CA VAL A 230 10.98 12.84 -5.74
C VAL A 230 11.61 14.22 -5.88
N GLU A 231 10.82 15.25 -5.62
CA GLU A 231 11.26 16.64 -5.66
C GLU A 231 11.57 17.17 -4.25
N LYS A 232 12.20 18.34 -4.19
CA LYS A 232 12.45 19.01 -2.91
C LYS A 232 11.11 19.46 -2.31
N GLY A 233 10.84 19.06 -1.08
CA GLY A 233 9.60 19.42 -0.38
C GLY A 233 8.45 18.46 -0.58
N SER A 234 8.63 17.39 -1.39
CA SER A 234 7.66 16.30 -1.48
C SER A 234 7.50 15.61 -0.13
N THR A 235 6.25 15.32 0.25
CA THR A 235 5.95 14.34 1.29
C THR A 235 5.91 12.97 0.63
N ILE A 236 6.63 12.00 1.18
CA ILE A 236 6.77 10.66 0.60
C ILE A 236 6.33 9.58 1.58
N VAL A 237 5.84 8.48 1.02
CA VAL A 237 5.57 7.24 1.75
C VAL A 237 6.76 6.32 1.54
N THR A 238 7.33 5.81 2.63
CA THR A 238 8.54 5.00 2.60
C THR A 238 8.46 3.80 3.52
N ASN A 239 9.20 2.75 3.17
CA ASN A 239 9.68 1.80 4.15
C ASN A 239 11.14 2.09 4.49
N ILE A 240 11.49 2.04 5.79
CA ILE A 240 12.84 2.35 6.28
C ILE A 240 13.36 1.26 7.21
N MET A 241 14.65 0.97 7.10
CA MET A 241 15.38 0.11 8.03
C MET A 241 16.70 0.79 8.37
N ALA A 242 16.87 1.13 9.65
CA ALA A 242 18.07 1.74 10.17
C ALA A 242 18.88 0.71 10.96
N VAL A 243 20.17 0.59 10.64
CA VAL A 243 21.11 -0.33 11.28
C VAL A 243 22.31 0.46 11.78
N GLY A 244 22.59 0.34 13.09
CA GLY A 244 23.74 0.98 13.71
C GLY A 244 25.05 0.43 13.14
N TRP A 245 26.03 1.30 12.91
CA TRP A 245 27.30 0.88 12.30
C TRP A 245 28.14 0.03 13.25
N ASP A 246 28.24 0.45 14.51
CA ASP A 246 29.17 -0.16 15.48
C ASP A 246 28.59 -1.42 16.13
N ASP A 247 27.31 -1.37 16.53
CA ASP A 247 26.62 -2.47 17.19
C ASP A 247 25.97 -3.46 16.21
N LYS A 248 25.81 -3.05 14.94
CA LYS A 248 25.21 -3.82 13.85
C LYS A 248 23.77 -4.22 14.12
N THR A 249 23.07 -3.47 14.98
CA THR A 249 21.68 -3.77 15.36
C THR A 249 20.69 -2.94 14.57
N VAL A 250 19.53 -3.53 14.27
CA VAL A 250 18.42 -2.80 13.67
C VAL A 250 17.79 -1.94 14.76
N SER A 251 17.85 -0.62 14.60
CA SER A 251 17.26 0.34 15.55
C SER A 251 15.84 0.75 15.17
N THR A 252 15.48 0.64 13.89
CA THR A 252 14.15 0.97 13.37
C THR A 252 13.87 0.14 12.12
N THR A 253 12.64 -0.35 11.99
CA THR A 253 12.12 -0.98 10.77
C THR A 253 10.63 -0.68 10.63
N THR A 254 10.16 -0.44 9.41
CA THR A 254 8.73 -0.33 9.09
C THR A 254 8.20 -1.53 8.31
N TRP A 255 9.05 -2.47 7.90
CA TRP A 255 8.59 -3.74 7.33
C TRP A 255 7.81 -4.53 8.39
N GLY A 256 6.59 -4.93 8.05
CA GLY A 256 5.66 -5.57 9.00
C GLY A 256 5.02 -4.61 10.00
N ALA A 257 5.13 -3.29 9.78
CA ALA A 257 4.52 -2.25 10.60
C ALA A 257 3.93 -1.15 9.70
N GLU A 258 3.44 -0.07 10.32
CA GLU A 258 2.99 1.12 9.59
C GLU A 258 4.12 1.76 8.79
N PRO A 259 3.83 2.26 7.58
CA PRO A 259 4.82 2.91 6.74
C PRO A 259 5.27 4.26 7.33
N ASN A 260 6.45 4.70 6.93
CA ASN A 260 6.93 6.03 7.29
C ASN A 260 6.41 7.08 6.28
N ILE A 261 5.80 8.15 6.78
CA ILE A 261 5.35 9.29 5.98
C ILE A 261 6.11 10.53 6.46
N GLY A 262 6.67 11.29 5.53
CA GLY A 262 7.35 12.53 5.90
C GLY A 262 7.94 13.27 4.72
N LEU A 263 8.49 14.46 5.00
CA LEU A 263 9.22 15.22 4.00
C LEU A 263 10.43 14.43 3.51
N ALA A 264 10.62 14.38 2.19
CA ALA A 264 11.74 13.70 1.58
C ALA A 264 13.08 14.25 2.10
N ALA A 265 13.91 13.36 2.65
CA ALA A 265 15.27 13.68 3.01
C ALA A 265 16.05 14.14 1.76
N LYS A 266 17.02 15.05 1.95
CA LYS A 266 17.82 15.63 0.86
C LYS A 266 18.48 14.55 0.00
N GLU A 267 18.87 13.45 0.62
CA GLU A 267 19.52 12.30 0.02
C GLU A 267 18.59 11.58 -0.98
N LEU A 268 17.27 11.61 -0.75
CA LEU A 268 16.26 10.96 -1.59
C LEU A 268 15.79 11.84 -2.75
N VAL A 269 16.02 13.15 -2.70
CA VAL A 269 15.65 14.07 -3.79
C VAL A 269 16.31 13.62 -5.09
N GLY A 270 15.49 13.49 -6.12
CA GLY A 270 15.86 13.05 -7.46
C GLY A 270 15.86 11.54 -7.68
N ALA A 271 15.68 10.72 -6.64
CA ALA A 271 15.29 9.32 -6.80
C ALA A 271 13.85 9.22 -7.33
N THR A 272 13.50 8.08 -7.89
CA THR A 272 12.16 7.80 -8.42
C THR A 272 11.38 6.91 -7.47
N VAL A 273 10.05 7.07 -7.42
CA VAL A 273 9.14 6.13 -6.75
C VAL A 273 9.37 4.71 -7.28
N GLY A 274 9.36 3.73 -6.38
CA GLY A 274 9.78 2.35 -6.63
C GLY A 274 11.27 2.10 -6.40
N SER A 275 12.09 3.13 -6.14
CA SER A 275 13.51 2.94 -5.85
C SER A 275 13.75 2.43 -4.43
N GLN A 276 14.80 1.61 -4.28
CA GLN A 276 15.43 1.30 -3.00
C GLN A 276 16.78 2.02 -2.95
N VAL A 277 17.01 2.80 -1.89
CA VAL A 277 18.22 3.61 -1.70
C VAL A 277 18.87 3.24 -0.37
N LEU A 278 20.18 2.97 -0.40
CA LEU A 278 21.02 2.89 0.78
C LEU A 278 21.63 4.26 1.05
N VAL A 279 21.43 4.77 2.26
CA VAL A 279 22.07 5.99 2.77
C VAL A 279 22.92 5.60 3.98
N VAL A 280 24.18 6.04 4.01
CA VAL A 280 25.03 5.92 5.20
C VAL A 280 25.22 7.31 5.78
N ALA A 281 24.64 7.52 6.95
CA ALA A 281 24.80 8.74 7.72
C ALA A 281 26.04 8.62 8.63
N PRO A 282 27.00 9.56 8.55
CA PRO A 282 28.15 9.56 9.46
C PRO A 282 27.71 9.89 10.88
N ALA A 283 28.56 9.59 11.85
CA ALA A 283 28.34 10.03 13.23
C ALA A 283 28.33 11.57 13.30
N ALA A 284 27.31 12.14 13.94
CA ALA A 284 27.14 13.59 14.06
C ALA A 284 26.31 13.94 15.31
N ASP A 285 26.67 15.02 15.99
CA ASP A 285 25.94 15.57 17.14
C ASP A 285 25.63 14.54 18.25
N GLY A 286 26.57 13.63 18.51
CA GLY A 286 26.44 12.57 19.51
C GLY A 286 25.67 11.33 19.04
N ASN A 287 25.13 11.33 17.82
CA ASN A 287 24.49 10.16 17.23
C ASN A 287 25.54 9.26 16.53
N PRO A 288 25.47 7.93 16.72
CA PRO A 288 26.35 6.99 16.03
C PRO A 288 26.07 6.95 14.53
N ALA A 289 27.07 6.52 13.76
CA ALA A 289 26.90 6.30 12.32
C ALA A 289 25.85 5.21 12.07
N THR A 290 25.04 5.40 11.03
CA THR A 290 23.88 4.52 10.74
C THR A 290 23.78 4.26 9.25
N ALA A 291 23.51 3.01 8.88
CA ALA A 291 23.11 2.63 7.53
C ALA A 291 21.58 2.56 7.46
N ILE A 292 20.99 3.21 6.47
CA ILE A 292 19.54 3.32 6.31
C ILE A 292 19.18 2.83 4.91
N VAL A 293 18.38 1.77 4.82
CA VAL A 293 17.76 1.33 3.57
C VAL A 293 16.36 1.93 3.50
N VAL A 294 16.06 2.59 2.38
CA VAL A 294 14.79 3.27 2.15
C VAL A 294 14.16 2.78 0.86
N ASP A 295 12.96 2.23 0.95
CA ASP A 295 12.08 2.04 -0.20
C ASP A 295 11.18 3.27 -0.35
N ILE A 296 11.13 3.86 -1.55
CA ILE A 296 10.24 4.98 -1.86
C ILE A 296 8.98 4.40 -2.49
N LEU A 297 7.89 4.35 -1.73
CA LEU A 297 6.65 3.65 -2.11
C LEU A 297 5.68 4.56 -2.87
N GLY A 298 5.75 5.87 -2.62
CA GLY A 298 4.97 6.88 -3.33
C GLY A 298 5.26 8.30 -2.85
N ILE A 299 4.61 9.26 -3.51
CA ILE A 299 4.56 10.66 -3.12
C ILE A 299 3.13 10.92 -2.68
N VAL A 300 2.96 11.53 -1.50
CA VAL A 300 1.64 11.95 -1.02
C VAL A 300 1.22 13.17 -1.85
N PRO A 301 0.09 13.12 -2.56
CA PRO A 301 -0.43 14.28 -3.28
C PRO A 301 -0.65 15.45 -2.33
N VAL A 302 -0.15 16.63 -2.69
CA VAL A 302 -0.54 17.87 -2.00
C VAL A 302 -1.90 18.29 -2.54
N PRO A 303 -2.91 18.55 -1.70
CA PRO A 303 -4.18 19.10 -2.17
C PRO A 303 -3.92 20.34 -3.00
N ALA A 304 -4.48 20.40 -4.21
CA ALA A 304 -4.36 21.60 -5.03
C ALA A 304 -4.98 22.80 -4.26
N PRO A 305 -4.32 23.96 -4.25
CA PRO A 305 -4.85 25.15 -3.57
C PRO A 305 -6.13 25.70 -4.22
#